data_AF-A0A536ATG1-F1
#
_entry.id   AF-A0A536ATG1-F1
#
_cell.length_a   1.000
_cell.length_b   1.000
_cell.length_c   1.000
_cell.angle_alpha   90.00
_cell.angle_beta   90.00
_cell.angle_gamma   90.00
#
_symmetry.space_group_name_H-M   'P 1'
#
loop_
_entity.id
_entity.type
_entity.pdbx_description
1 polymer ?
#
loop_
_entity_poly.entity_id
_entity_poly.type
_entity_poly.pdbx_seq_one_letter_code
_entity_poly.pdbx_strand_id
1 'polypeptide(L)'
;MRNLVTAIVIVLACVAGLWLASVDARTDDTGIEAGLIFLIAAALSAVRPRAAVLIALIVGTPIPVVEAMRTSGLPGGIAALGFSFAGALVGAYLGIFVKRAPRPT
;
A
#
# COMPACT_ATOMS: atom_id res chain seq x y z
N MET A 1 -22.89 -6.11 1.92
CA MET A 1 -21.64 -6.58 1.27
C MET A 1 -20.55 -5.50 1.13
N ARG A 2 -20.89 -4.23 0.83
CA ARG A 2 -19.88 -3.17 0.61
C ARG A 2 -18.93 -2.97 1.80
N ASN A 3 -19.47 -2.93 3.02
CA ASN A 3 -18.70 -2.72 4.25
C ASN A 3 -17.79 -3.92 4.58
N LEU A 4 -18.27 -5.14 4.30
CA LEU A 4 -17.49 -6.38 4.48
C LEU A 4 -16.21 -6.36 3.64
N VAL A 5 -16.33 -6.04 2.34
CA VAL A 5 -15.16 -5.95 1.44
C VAL A 5 -14.20 -4.85 1.90
N THR A 6 -14.71 -3.71 2.38
CA THR A 6 -13.85 -2.65 2.92
C THR A 6 -13.08 -3.14 4.15
N ALA A 7 -13.75 -3.84 5.08
CA ALA A 7 -13.11 -4.41 6.25
C ALA A 7 -12.03 -5.43 5.86
N ILE A 8 -12.31 -6.33 4.91
CA ILE A 8 -11.32 -7.29 4.41
C ILE A 8 -10.12 -6.58 3.79
N VAL A 9 -10.33 -5.55 2.95
CA VAL A 9 -9.24 -4.79 2.34
C VAL A 9 -8.38 -4.10 3.39
N ILE A 10 -8.99 -3.54 4.43
CA ILE A 10 -8.25 -2.91 5.54
C ILE A 10 -7.43 -3.94 6.31
N VAL A 11 -8.02 -5.10 6.64
CA VAL A 11 -7.29 -6.19 7.32
C VAL A 11 -6.11 -6.66 6.48
N LEU A 12 -6.30 -6.86 5.17
CA LEU A 12 -5.23 -7.22 4.25
C LEU A 12 -4.17 -6.14 4.15
N ALA A 13 -4.55 -4.86 4.14
CA ALA A 13 -3.61 -3.74 4.17
C ALA A 13 -2.75 -3.77 5.43
N CYS A 14 -3.34 -3.99 6.60
CA CYS A 14 -2.62 -4.10 7.87
C CYS A 14 -1.64 -5.27 7.86
N VAL A 15 -2.09 -6.45 7.43
CA VAL A 15 -1.24 -7.65 7.34
C VAL A 15 -0.08 -7.41 6.37
N ALA A 16 -0.35 -6.81 5.21
CA ALA A 16 0.67 -6.54 4.21
C ALA A 16 1.69 -5.49 4.68
N GLY A 17 1.25 -4.40 5.32
CA GLY A 17 2.16 -3.38 5.85
C GLY A 17 3.08 -3.92 6.95
N LEU A 18 2.54 -4.73 7.87
CA LEU A 18 3.35 -5.39 8.91
C LEU A 18 4.33 -6.41 8.32
N TRP A 19 3.89 -7.18 7.32
CA TRP A 19 4.74 -8.14 6.63
C TRP A 19 5.88 -7.44 5.88
N LEU A 20 5.58 -6.35 5.16
CA LEU A 20 6.59 -5.56 4.45
C LEU A 20 7.65 -4.99 5.40
N ALA A 21 7.24 -4.41 6.52
CA ALA A 21 8.18 -3.93 7.55
C ALA A 21 9.06 -5.06 8.14
N SER A 22 8.55 -6.31 8.15
CA SER A 22 9.35 -7.46 8.59
C SER A 22 10.33 -7.97 7.52
N VAL A 23 10.04 -7.72 6.24
CA VAL A 23 10.89 -8.06 5.08
C VAL A 23 12.03 -7.03 4.94
N ASP A 24 11.70 -5.75 5.07
CA ASP A 24 12.65 -4.61 5.12
C ASP A 24 13.69 -4.79 6.23
N ALA A 25 13.25 -5.32 7.38
CA ALA A 25 14.14 -5.67 8.48
C ALA A 25 15.15 -6.81 8.18
N ARG A 26 14.98 -7.57 7.09
CA ARG A 26 15.75 -8.78 6.78
C ARG A 26 16.47 -8.72 5.43
N THR A 27 16.13 -7.78 4.57
CA THR A 27 16.56 -7.73 3.17
C THR A 27 17.18 -6.36 2.89
N ASP A 28 18.23 -6.30 2.08
CA ASP A 28 18.92 -5.05 1.72
C ASP A 28 18.51 -4.55 0.30
N ASP A 29 17.47 -5.16 -0.29
CA ASP A 29 16.99 -4.90 -1.65
C ASP A 29 15.86 -3.86 -1.68
N THR A 30 16.20 -2.61 -1.41
CA THR A 30 15.25 -1.48 -1.28
C THR A 30 14.40 -1.28 -2.54
N GLY A 31 14.93 -1.58 -3.72
CA GLY A 31 14.22 -1.46 -4.99
C GLY A 31 13.08 -2.48 -5.15
N ILE A 32 13.28 -3.71 -4.69
CA ILE A 32 12.27 -4.78 -4.77
C ILE A 32 11.14 -4.49 -3.77
N GLU A 33 11.51 -4.04 -2.57
CA GLU A 33 10.54 -3.69 -1.53
C GLU A 33 9.67 -2.49 -1.92
N ALA A 34 10.28 -1.43 -2.46
CA ALA A 34 9.55 -0.31 -3.04
C ALA A 34 8.54 -0.76 -4.12
N GLY A 35 8.95 -1.70 -4.98
CA GLY A 35 8.08 -2.31 -5.98
C GLY A 35 6.91 -3.10 -5.35
N LEU A 36 7.18 -3.91 -4.33
CA LEU A 36 6.15 -4.67 -3.63
C LEU A 36 5.15 -3.77 -2.90
N ILE A 37 5.64 -2.75 -2.18
CA ILE A 37 4.82 -1.72 -1.53
C ILE A 37 3.88 -1.08 -2.55
N PHE A 38 4.43 -0.64 -3.69
CA PHE A 38 3.67 -0.03 -4.76
C PHE A 38 2.58 -0.97 -5.29
N LEU A 39 2.93 -2.22 -5.62
CA LEU A 39 2.01 -3.19 -6.20
C LEU A 39 0.90 -3.59 -5.23
N ILE A 40 1.22 -3.81 -3.96
CA ILE A 40 0.24 -4.13 -2.91
C ILE A 40 -0.73 -2.96 -2.70
N ALA A 41 -0.20 -1.74 -2.54
CA ALA A 41 -1.01 -0.55 -2.36
C ALA A 41 -1.91 -0.30 -3.57
N ALA A 42 -1.39 -0.52 -4.79
CA ALA A 42 -2.16 -0.40 -6.03
C ALA A 42 -3.27 -1.44 -6.13
N ALA A 43 -2.99 -2.72 -5.88
CA ALA A 43 -3.98 -3.79 -5.95
C ALA A 43 -5.14 -3.55 -4.96
N LEU A 44 -4.83 -3.24 -3.71
CA LEU A 44 -5.84 -2.99 -2.67
C LEU A 44 -6.67 -1.73 -2.99
N SER A 45 -6.03 -0.67 -3.48
CA SER A 45 -6.72 0.57 -3.85
C SER A 45 -7.56 0.43 -5.11
N ALA A 46 -7.20 -0.45 -6.05
CA ALA A 46 -8.04 -0.78 -7.20
C ALA A 46 -9.36 -1.43 -6.78
N VAL A 47 -9.33 -2.32 -5.78
CA VAL A 47 -10.53 -2.94 -5.22
C VAL A 47 -11.41 -1.87 -4.54
N ARG A 48 -10.81 -1.01 -3.70
CA ARG A 48 -11.51 0.07 -2.97
C ARG A 48 -10.87 1.46 -3.20
N PRO A 49 -11.17 2.13 -4.34
CA PRO A 49 -10.56 3.43 -4.68
C PRO A 49 -10.84 4.53 -3.66
N ARG A 50 -12.00 4.49 -3.02
CA ARG A 50 -12.39 5.48 -2.00
C ARG A 50 -11.55 5.39 -0.72
N ALA A 51 -10.88 4.27 -0.48
CA ALA A 51 -10.04 4.05 0.68
C ALA A 51 -8.54 4.18 0.36
N ALA A 52 -8.16 4.65 -0.84
CA ALA A 52 -6.78 4.63 -1.30
C ALA A 52 -5.79 5.35 -0.38
N VAL A 53 -6.17 6.53 0.13
CA VAL A 53 -5.33 7.28 1.09
C VAL A 53 -5.15 6.50 2.39
N LEU A 54 -6.22 5.88 2.89
CA LEU A 54 -6.16 5.06 4.10
C LEU A 54 -5.27 3.81 3.88
N ILE A 55 -5.40 3.16 2.71
CA ILE A 55 -4.59 2.01 2.32
C ILE A 55 -3.11 2.41 2.22
N ALA A 56 -2.80 3.54 1.58
CA ALA A 56 -1.43 4.06 1.48
C ALA A 56 -0.80 4.28 2.85
N LEU A 57 -1.56 4.87 3.78
CA LEU A 57 -1.09 5.06 5.15
C LEU A 57 -0.87 3.71 5.84
N ILE A 58 -1.84 2.79 5.79
CA ILE A 58 -1.73 1.51 6.50
C ILE A 58 -0.58 0.65 5.95
N VAL A 59 -0.35 0.65 4.64
CA VAL A 59 0.70 -0.15 4.00
C VAL A 59 2.07 0.51 4.16
N GLY A 60 2.16 1.83 3.99
CA GLY A 60 3.43 2.56 3.97
C GLY A 60 3.94 3.03 5.34
N THR A 61 3.08 3.27 6.33
CA THR A 61 3.50 3.78 7.66
C THR A 61 4.29 2.79 8.53
N PRO A 62 4.08 1.46 8.48
CA PRO A 62 4.82 0.55 9.35
C PRO A 62 6.34 0.60 9.15
N ILE A 63 6.81 0.85 7.93
CA ILE A 63 8.25 0.89 7.59
C ILE A 63 8.97 2.07 8.28
N PRO A 64 8.60 3.35 8.08
CA PRO A 64 9.23 4.47 8.79
C PRO A 64 9.05 4.39 10.30
N VAL A 65 7.96 3.79 10.79
CA VAL A 65 7.76 3.57 12.24
C VAL A 65 8.82 2.61 12.78
N VAL A 66 9.05 1.47 12.12
CA VAL A 66 10.07 0.50 12.51
C VAL A 66 11.48 1.08 12.36
N GLU A 67 11.74 1.83 11.29
CA GLU A 67 13.04 2.46 11.06
C GLU A 67 13.34 3.53 12.12
N ALA A 68 12.38 4.41 12.44
CA ALA A 68 12.53 5.42 13.50
C ALA A 68 12.74 4.83 14.89
N MET A 69 12.27 3.59 15.14
CA MET A 69 12.54 2.86 16.39
C MET A 69 13.93 2.22 16.45
N ARG A 70 14.53 1.90 15.29
CA ARG A 70 15.82 1.21 15.21
C ARG A 70 17.01 2.14 14.97
N THR A 71 16.78 3.23 14.23
CA THR A 71 17.84 4.11 13.74
C THR A 71 17.36 5.56 13.78
N SER A 72 18.25 6.50 14.08
CA SER A 72 17.96 7.94 14.04
C SER A 72 17.92 8.54 12.62
N GLY A 73 17.93 7.69 11.58
CA GLY A 73 17.86 8.07 10.17
C GLY A 73 16.45 7.91 9.61
N LEU A 74 16.06 8.82 8.70
CA LEU A 74 14.74 8.90 8.07
C LEU A 74 14.65 8.57 6.55
N PRO A 75 15.72 8.27 5.79
CA PRO A 75 15.61 8.30 4.32
C PRO A 75 14.82 7.12 3.72
N GLY A 76 14.88 5.91 4.29
CA GLY A 76 14.23 4.71 3.71
C GLY A 76 12.71 4.73 3.85
N GLY A 77 12.21 4.99 5.05
CA GLY A 77 10.80 4.91 5.38
C GLY A 77 9.96 6.02 4.75
N ILE A 78 10.56 7.18 4.46
CA ILE A 78 9.89 8.24 3.70
C ILE A 78 9.71 7.82 2.24
N ALA A 79 10.70 7.16 1.65
CA ALA A 79 10.58 6.62 0.30
C ALA A 79 9.48 5.54 0.23
N ALA A 80 9.43 4.63 1.20
CA ALA A 80 8.39 3.61 1.32
C ALA A 80 6.97 4.21 1.36
N LEU A 81 6.78 5.28 2.14
CA LEU A 81 5.52 6.04 2.15
C LEU A 81 5.20 6.63 0.76
N GLY A 82 6.19 7.25 0.12
CA GLY A 82 6.05 7.81 -1.23
C GLY A 82 5.59 6.76 -2.26
N PHE A 83 6.25 5.59 -2.28
CA PHE A 83 5.88 4.47 -3.15
C PHE A 83 4.50 3.92 -2.83
N SER A 84 4.13 3.82 -1.55
CA SER A 84 2.80 3.38 -1.15
C SER A 84 1.70 4.34 -1.60
N PHE A 85 1.94 5.66 -1.51
CA PHE A 85 1.02 6.67 -2.01
C PHE A 85 0.89 6.63 -3.52
N ALA A 86 2.02 6.54 -4.24
CA ALA A 86 2.03 6.43 -5.70
C ALA A 86 1.24 5.18 -6.15
N GLY A 87 1.51 4.03 -5.53
CA GLY A 87 0.81 2.77 -5.82
C GLY A 87 -0.68 2.89 -5.55
N ALA A 88 -1.07 3.39 -4.37
CA ALA A 88 -2.46 3.53 -4.01
C ALA A 88 -3.25 4.45 -4.96
N LEU A 89 -2.66 5.57 -5.38
CA LEU A 89 -3.30 6.50 -6.31
C LEU A 89 -3.45 5.90 -7.71
N VAL A 90 -2.41 5.23 -8.22
CA VAL A 90 -2.46 4.51 -9.50
C VAL A 90 -3.53 3.42 -9.45
N GLY A 91 -3.53 2.61 -8.39
CA GLY A 91 -4.54 1.59 -8.15
C GLY A 91 -5.95 2.14 -8.10
N ALA A 92 -6.17 3.23 -7.36
CA ALA A 92 -7.46 3.89 -7.27
C ALA A 92 -7.96 4.38 -8.62
N TYR A 93 -7.08 5.01 -9.41
CA TYR A 93 -7.39 5.47 -10.76
C TYR A 93 -7.81 4.31 -11.66
N LEU A 94 -7.03 3.22 -11.70
CA LEU A 94 -7.36 2.02 -12.46
C LEU A 94 -8.68 1.40 -12.01
N GLY A 95 -8.90 1.29 -10.69
CA GLY A 95 -10.13 0.76 -10.12
C GLY A 95 -11.37 1.59 -10.44
N ILE A 96 -11.23 2.91 -10.57
CA ILE A 96 -12.31 3.81 -11.02
C ILE A 96 -12.56 3.62 -12.52
N PHE A 97 -11.49 3.53 -13.32
CA PHE A 97 -11.58 3.37 -14.77
C PHE A 97 -12.29 2.06 -15.15
N VAL A 98 -11.88 0.94 -14.57
CA VAL A 98 -12.50 -0.38 -14.80
C VAL A 98 -13.99 -0.39 -14.43
N LYS A 99 -14.36 0.30 -13.35
CA LYS A 99 -15.78 0.40 -12.92
C LYS A 99 -16.63 1.31 -13.81
N ARG A 100 -15.99 2.17 -14.61
CA ARG A 100 -16.62 3.08 -15.56
C ARG A 100 -16.63 2.55 -16.99
N ALA A 101 -15.88 1.47 -17.27
CA ALA A 101 -15.86 0.87 -18.61
C ALA A 101 -17.27 0.40 -19.01
N PRO A 102 -17.75 0.74 -20.22
CA PRO A 102 -19.03 0.25 -20.71
C PRO A 102 -19.02 -1.28 -20.72
N ARG A 103 -20.07 -1.90 -20.18
CA ARG A 103 -20.25 -3.34 -20.35
C ARG A 103 -20.52 -3.60 -21.85
N PRO A 104 -19.75 -4.46 -22.53
CA PRO A 104 -20.11 -4.87 -23.88
C PRO A 104 -21.47 -5.57 -23.81
N THR A 105 -22.44 -5.03 -24.54
CA THR A 105 -23.79 -5.58 -24.75
C THR A 105 -23.77 -6.77 -25.68
#